data_AF-A0A957QYD8-F1
#
_entry.id   AF-A0A957QYD8-F1
#
_cell.length_a   1.000
_cell.length_b   1.000
_cell.length_c   1.000
_cell.angle_alpha   90.00
_cell.angle_beta   90.00
_cell.angle_gamma   90.00
#
_symmetry.space_group_name_H-M   'P 1'
#
loop_
_entity.id
_entity.type
_entity.pdbx_description
1 polymer ?
#
loop_
_entity_poly.entity_id
_entity_poly.type
_entity_poly.pdbx_seq_one_letter_code
_entity_poly.pdbx_strand_id
1 'polypeptide(L)' 'MNGVQILAYTPEWWPAYQTLARHAFRPPVYQDRPALLRWLYEENPYAPNGPTDLTLAVTDTGQLAGCIHKLW' A
#
# COMPACT_ATOMS: atom_id res chain seq x y z
N MET A 1 -22.83 -1.16 -10.94
CA MET A 1 -22.24 -1.38 -9.60
C MET A 1 -20.75 -1.26 -9.80
N ASN A 2 -20.07 -0.35 -9.09
CA ASN A 2 -18.61 -0.27 -9.18
C ASN A 2 -18.06 -1.39 -8.30
N GLY A 3 -17.55 -2.45 -8.91
CA GLY A 3 -16.90 -3.53 -8.20
C GLY A 3 -15.59 -3.07 -7.56
N VAL A 4 -15.20 -3.77 -6.50
CA VAL A 4 -13.92 -3.61 -5.83
C VAL A 4 -13.27 -4.99 -5.77
N GLN A 5 -12.02 -5.06 -6.20
CA GLN A 5 -11.16 -6.23 -6.11
C GLN A 5 -10.17 -6.05 -4.96
N ILE A 6 -9.90 -7.13 -4.25
CA ILE A 6 -8.90 -7.16 -3.17
C ILE A 6 -7.65 -7.83 -3.71
N LEU A 7 -6.56 -7.08 -3.80
CA LEU A 7 -5.30 -7.51 -4.40
C LEU A 7 -4.17 -7.49 -3.37
N ALA A 8 -3.24 -8.44 -3.47
CA ALA A 8 -1.97 -8.35 -2.77
C ALA A 8 -1.18 -7.14 -3.29
N TYR A 9 -0.48 -6.45 -2.39
CA TYR A 9 0.39 -5.35 -2.78
C TYR A 9 1.60 -5.83 -3.59
N THR A 10 2.00 -5.02 -4.57
CA THR A 10 3.25 -5.13 -5.32
C THR A 10 3.87 -3.73 -5.49
N PRO A 11 5.20 -3.61 -5.71
CA PRO A 11 5.88 -2.32 -5.86
C PRO A 11 5.27 -1.36 -6.88
N GLU A 12 4.63 -1.87 -7.93
CA GLU A 12 3.97 -1.04 -8.95
C GLU A 12 2.86 -0.14 -8.39
N TRP A 13 2.28 -0.50 -7.24
CA TRP A 13 1.22 0.27 -6.59
C TRP A 13 1.72 1.45 -5.74
N TRP A 14 3.03 1.63 -5.56
CA TRP A 14 3.59 2.70 -4.71
C TRP A 14 3.03 4.10 -5.01
N PRO A 15 2.99 4.58 -6.27
CA PRO A 15 2.51 5.94 -6.54
C PRO A 15 1.04 6.14 -6.15
N ALA A 16 0.20 5.13 -6.38
CA ALA A 16 -1.22 5.17 -6.03
C ALA A 16 -1.40 5.12 -4.50
N TYR A 17 -0.64 4.26 -3.83
CA TYR A 17 -0.68 4.14 -2.38
C TYR A 17 -0.21 5.42 -1.66
N GLN A 18 0.89 6.03 -2.13
CA GLN A 18 1.36 7.31 -1.61
C GLN A 18 0.32 8.42 -1.80
N THR A 19 -0.37 8.42 -2.94
CA THR A 19 -1.43 9.38 -3.22
C THR A 19 -2.60 9.18 -2.25
N LEU A 20 -3.06 7.94 -2.05
CA LEU A 20 -4.06 7.62 -1.03
C LEU A 20 -3.60 8.09 0.35
N ALA A 21 -2.37 7.77 0.76
CA ALA A 21 -1.84 8.11 2.07
C ALA A 21 -1.83 9.63 2.32
N ARG A 22 -1.36 10.42 1.34
CA ARG A 22 -1.36 11.90 1.42
C ARG A 22 -2.76 12.47 1.63
N HIS A 23 -3.77 11.89 0.98
CA HIS A 23 -5.15 12.39 1.06
C HIS A 23 -5.91 11.86 2.29
N ALA A 24 -5.77 10.57 2.61
CA ALA A 24 -6.61 9.88 3.59
C ALA A 24 -6.02 9.84 5.00
N PHE A 25 -4.68 9.77 5.15
CA PHE A 25 -4.06 9.50 6.46
C PHE A 25 -3.62 10.76 7.22
N ARG A 26 -3.83 11.95 6.64
CA ARG A 26 -3.46 13.29 7.16
C ARG A 26 -1.95 13.47 7.41
N PRO A 27 -1.26 14.35 6.65
CA PRO A 27 0.18 14.54 6.80
C PRO A 27 0.63 15.03 8.19
N PRO A 28 1.86 14.70 8.63
CA PRO A 28 2.85 13.87 7.93
C PRO A 28 2.65 12.36 8.20
N VAL A 29 2.72 11.54 7.14
CA VAL A 29 2.57 10.07 7.26
C VAL A 29 3.75 9.38 6.58
N TYR A 30 4.34 8.36 7.21
CA TYR A 30 5.53 7.70 6.63
C TYR A 30 5.22 7.06 5.27
N GLN A 31 3.96 6.72 5.04
CA GLN A 31 3.44 6.11 3.83
C GLN A 31 3.54 7.02 2.60
N ASP A 32 3.80 8.32 2.77
CA ASP A 32 4.05 9.23 1.64
C ASP A 32 5.53 9.32 1.23
N ARG A 33 6.45 8.68 1.99
CA ARG A 33 7.90 8.78 1.79
C ARG A 33 8.43 7.56 1.02
N PRO A 34 8.90 7.73 -0.23
CA PRO A 34 9.37 6.61 -1.06
C PRO A 34 10.46 5.77 -0.38
N ALA A 35 11.44 6.42 0.25
CA ALA A 35 12.55 5.73 0.91
C ALA A 35 12.09 4.84 2.08
N LEU A 36 11.09 5.28 2.86
CA LEU A 36 10.58 4.47 3.97
C LEU A 36 9.75 3.29 3.48
N LEU A 37 8.96 3.46 2.43
CA LEU A 37 8.19 2.36 1.84
C LEU A 37 9.12 1.29 1.25
N ARG A 38 10.16 1.71 0.53
CA ARG A 38 11.18 0.81 0.00
C ARG A 38 11.88 0.04 1.12
N TRP A 39 12.32 0.75 2.16
CA TRP A 39 12.92 0.11 3.31
C TRP A 39 11.98 -0.93 3.94
N LEU A 40 10.71 -0.56 4.15
CA LEU A 40 9.73 -1.41 4.82
C LEU A 40 9.40 -2.71 4.04
N TYR A 41 9.21 -2.61 2.73
CA TYR A 41 8.70 -3.72 1.91
C TYR A 41 9.76 -4.48 1.12
N GLU A 42 10.93 -3.91 0.85
CA GLU A 42 11.97 -4.55 0.03
C GLU A 42 13.28 -4.79 0.78
N GLU A 43 13.63 -3.94 1.75
CA GLU A 43 14.96 -3.96 2.38
C GLU A 43 14.93 -4.36 3.86
N ASN A 44 13.74 -4.55 4.44
CA ASN A 44 13.57 -4.85 5.86
C ASN A 44 14.14 -6.25 6.17
N PRO A 45 15.24 -6.35 6.94
CA PRO A 45 15.89 -7.64 7.23
C PRO A 45 15.03 -8.55 8.13
N TYR A 46 13.98 -8.03 8.74
CA TYR A 46 13.02 -8.78 9.56
C TYR A 46 11.82 -9.29 8.77
N ALA A 47 11.69 -8.91 7.49
CA ALA A 47 10.66 -9.42 6.59
C ALA A 47 11.25 -10.06 5.30
N PRO A 48 12.30 -10.90 5.39
CA PRO A 48 12.93 -11.47 4.21
C PRO A 48 11.94 -12.43 3.53
N ASN A 49 11.45 -12.06 2.35
CA ASN A 49 10.49 -12.85 1.55
C ASN A 49 9.14 -13.11 2.24
N GLY A 50 8.80 -12.34 3.27
CA GLY A 50 7.51 -12.45 3.94
C GLY A 50 6.38 -11.92 3.06
N PRO A 51 5.14 -12.46 3.17
CA PRO A 51 3.99 -11.81 2.56
C PRO A 51 3.90 -10.39 3.10
N THR A 52 3.66 -9.43 2.20
CA THR A 52 3.38 -8.03 2.59
C THR A 52 2.12 -8.01 3.46
N ASP A 53 2.16 -7.24 4.56
CA ASP A 53 0.98 -6.99 5.42
C ASP A 53 -0.07 -6.12 4.73
N LEU A 54 0.32 -5.50 3.60
CA LEU A 54 -0.48 -4.60 2.83
C LEU A 54 -1.31 -5.35 1.77
N THR A 55 -2.62 -5.18 1.86
CA THR A 55 -3.61 -5.58 0.85
C THR A 55 -4.32 -4.34 0.33
N LEU A 56 -4.63 -4.31 -0.96
CA LEU A 56 -5.20 -3.14 -1.65
C LEU A 56 -6.64 -3.40 -2.07
N ALA A 57 -7.50 -2.40 -1.92
CA ALA A 57 -8.84 -2.38 -2.50
C ALA A 57 -8.79 -1.54 -3.78
N VAL A 58 -8.97 -2.19 -4.93
CA VAL A 58 -8.85 -1.58 -6.26
C VAL A 58 -10.21 -1.60 -6.95
N THR A 59 -10.66 -0.46 -7.45
CA THR A 59 -11.90 -0.37 -8.24
C THR A 59 -11.73 -1.06 -9.60
N ASP A 60 -12.83 -1.43 -10.24
CA ASP A 60 -12.80 -1.97 -11.62
C ASP A 60 -12.14 -1.01 -12.65
N THR A 61 -12.05 0.28 -12.31
CA THR A 61 -11.37 1.32 -13.11
C THR A 61 -9.85 1.42 -12.82
N GLY A 62 -9.30 0.56 -11.97
CA GLY A 62 -7.89 0.54 -11.59
C GLY A 62 -7.48 1.57 -10.54
N GLN A 63 -8.45 2.21 -9.86
CA GLN A 63 -8.16 3.20 -8.82
C GLN A 63 -8.07 2.56 -7.44
N LEU A 64 -7.16 3.05 -6.61
CA LEU A 64 -7.04 2.61 -5.22
C LEU A 64 -8.18 3.21 -4.38
N ALA A 65 -9.12 2.39 -3.94
CA ALA A 65 -10.22 2.78 -3.05
C ALA A 65 -9.83 2.73 -1.56
N GLY A 66 -8.81 1.94 -1.22
CA GLY A 66 -8.34 1.78 0.15
C GLY A 66 -7.21 0.77 0.28
N CYS A 67 -6.74 0.59 1.51
CA CYS A 67 -5.77 -0.44 1.85
C CYS A 67 -6.03 -1.02 3.24
N ILE A 68 -5.50 -2.21 3.48
CA ILE A 68 -5.59 -2.93 4.75
C ILE A 68 -4.18 -3.36 5.13
N HIS A 69 -3.72 -2.94 6.30
CA HIS A 69 -2.50 -3.46 6.95
C HIS A 69 -2.90 -4.53 7.97
N LYS A 70 -2.37 -5.74 7.81
CA LYS A 70 -2.59 -6.82 8.76
C LYS A 70 -1.57 -6.74 9.89
N LEU A 71 -2.06 -6.59 11.11
CA LEU A 71 -1.27 -6.77 12.33
C LEU A 71 -1.23 -8.26 12.64
N TRP A 72 -0.23 -8.98 12.14
CA TRP A 72 0.03 -10.35 12.61
C TRP A 72 0.78 -10.32 13.93
#